data_AF-A0A085ZPS2-F1
#
_entry.id   AF-A0A085ZPS2-F1
#
_cell.length_a   1.000
_cell.length_b   1.000
_cell.length_c   1.000
_cell.angle_alpha   90.00
_cell.angle_beta   90.00
_cell.angle_gamma   90.00
#
_symmetry.space_group_name_H-M   'P 1'
#
loop_
_entity.id
_entity.type
_entity.pdbx_description
1 polymer ?
#
loop_
_entity_poly.entity_id
_entity_poly.type
_entity_poly.pdbx_seq_one_letter_code
_entity_poly.pdbx_strand_id
1 'polypeptide(L)'
;MDKDKFIEELKEKLKTILTDSYKDLKPELEKDLNAFLETSKEKLERWMLLFAYGDLTKEELEWLLKSQLDLVALEALQAAGISKIKLNALKNNIIKTIFKVILDLIIPLV
;
A
#
# COMPACT_ATOMS: atom_id res chain seq x y z
N MET A 1 -11.17 2.86 17.92
CA MET A 1 -10.78 2.09 16.72
C MET A 1 -9.60 1.22 17.11
N ASP A 2 -9.69 -0.08 16.87
CA ASP A 2 -8.61 -1.03 17.20
C ASP A 2 -7.55 -0.94 16.09
N LYS A 3 -6.46 -0.20 16.34
CA LYS A 3 -5.49 0.22 15.31
C LYS A 3 -4.83 -0.98 14.62
N ASP A 4 -4.57 -2.03 15.39
CA ASP A 4 -3.98 -3.27 14.87
C ASP A 4 -4.94 -4.00 13.92
N LYS A 5 -6.24 -4.02 14.22
CA LYS A 5 -7.23 -4.65 13.32
C LYS A 5 -7.30 -3.96 11.96
N PHE A 6 -7.22 -2.63 11.93
CA PHE A 6 -7.30 -1.88 10.69
C PHE A 6 -6.10 -2.16 9.77
N ILE A 7 -4.89 -2.17 10.33
CA ILE A 7 -3.68 -2.46 9.55
C ILE A 7 -3.70 -3.88 9.01
N GLU A 8 -4.12 -4.84 9.82
CA GLU A 8 -4.21 -6.24 9.36
C GLU A 8 -5.27 -6.38 8.25
N GLU A 9 -6.42 -5.71 8.37
CA GLU A 9 -7.43 -5.68 7.30
C GLU A 9 -6.90 -5.01 6.02
N LEU A 10 -6.15 -3.91 6.14
CA LEU A 10 -5.48 -3.25 5.02
C LEU A 10 -4.51 -4.22 4.33
N LYS A 11 -3.66 -4.93 5.10
CA LYS A 11 -2.71 -5.92 4.58
C LYS A 11 -3.42 -7.04 3.82
N GLU A 12 -4.46 -7.62 4.40
CA GLU A 12 -5.21 -8.72 3.77
C GLU A 12 -5.89 -8.30 2.47
N LYS A 13 -6.55 -7.13 2.46
CA LYS A 13 -7.21 -6.60 1.26
C LYS A 13 -6.21 -6.29 0.17
N LEU A 14 -5.08 -5.66 0.51
CA LEU A 14 -4.03 -5.36 -0.46
C LEU A 14 -3.42 -6.61 -1.05
N LYS A 15 -3.10 -7.59 -0.20
CA LYS A 15 -2.57 -8.87 -0.64
C LYS A 15 -3.53 -9.54 -1.61
N THR A 16 -4.82 -9.57 -1.29
CA THR A 16 -5.85 -10.16 -2.17
C THR A 16 -5.92 -9.44 -3.52
N ILE A 17 -6.13 -8.12 -3.52
CA ILE A 17 -6.33 -7.35 -4.75
C ILE A 17 -5.11 -7.41 -5.67
N LEU A 18 -3.91 -7.25 -5.11
CA LEU A 18 -2.69 -7.15 -5.89
C LEU A 18 -2.21 -8.53 -6.38
N THR A 19 -2.35 -9.58 -5.58
CA THR A 19 -1.97 -10.93 -6.03
C THR A 19 -2.92 -11.49 -7.07
N ASP A 20 -4.21 -11.15 -7.02
CA ASP A 20 -5.17 -11.51 -8.07
C ASP A 20 -4.90 -10.77 -9.38
N SER A 21 -4.40 -9.52 -9.29
CA SER A 21 -4.06 -8.69 -10.44
C SER A 21 -2.74 -9.11 -11.12
N TYR A 22 -1.85 -9.79 -10.40
CA TYR A 22 -0.49 -10.12 -10.86
C TYR A 22 -0.11 -11.58 -10.57
N LYS A 23 -0.88 -12.52 -11.12
CA LYS A 23 -0.72 -13.96 -10.87
C LYS A 23 0.69 -14.48 -11.18
N ASP A 24 1.31 -13.99 -12.25
CA ASP A 24 2.65 -14.43 -12.69
C ASP A 24 3.79 -13.90 -11.81
N LEU A 25 3.52 -12.88 -10.99
CA LEU A 25 4.50 -12.19 -10.13
C LEU A 25 4.17 -12.35 -8.65
N LYS A 26 3.23 -13.24 -8.33
CA LYS A 26 2.64 -13.38 -7.00
C LYS A 26 3.70 -13.56 -5.88
N PRO A 27 4.66 -14.49 -5.96
CA PRO A 27 5.57 -14.72 -4.83
C PRO A 27 6.51 -13.53 -4.57
N GLU A 28 7.03 -12.89 -5.63
CA GLU A 28 7.87 -11.70 -5.50
C GLU A 28 7.08 -10.49 -5.01
N LEU A 29 5.89 -10.28 -5.57
CA LEU A 29 5.02 -9.19 -5.20
C LEU A 29 4.55 -9.32 -3.74
N GLU A 30 4.19 -10.53 -3.28
CA GLU A 30 3.85 -10.76 -1.87
C GLU A 30 5.02 -10.41 -0.95
N LYS A 31 6.24 -10.81 -1.33
CA LYS A 31 7.44 -10.50 -0.53
C LYS A 31 7.69 -8.99 -0.44
N ASP A 32 7.65 -8.29 -1.56
CA ASP A 32 7.88 -6.86 -1.62
C ASP A 32 6.77 -6.06 -0.92
N LEU A 33 5.51 -6.47 -1.07
CA LEU A 33 4.37 -5.84 -0.40
C LEU A 33 4.44 -6.03 1.12
N ASN A 34 4.76 -7.25 1.58
CA ASN A 34 4.91 -7.49 3.01
C ASN A 34 6.04 -6.64 3.59
N ALA A 35 7.20 -6.56 2.90
CA ALA A 35 8.29 -5.71 3.33
C ALA A 35 7.89 -4.22 3.39
N PHE A 36 7.17 -3.72 2.38
CA PHE A 36 6.64 -2.36 2.37
C PHE A 36 5.67 -2.10 3.54
N LEU A 37 4.72 -3.01 3.77
CA LEU A 37 3.69 -2.84 4.80
C LEU A 37 4.27 -2.94 6.22
N GLU A 38 5.24 -3.82 6.44
CA GLU A 38 5.94 -3.92 7.73
C GLU A 38 6.79 -2.66 8.01
N THR A 39 7.60 -2.23 7.04
CA THR A 39 8.45 -1.03 7.20
C THR A 39 7.66 0.26 7.27
N SER A 40 6.44 0.28 6.74
CA SER A 40 5.56 1.45 6.72
C SER A 40 4.46 1.40 7.78
N LYS A 41 4.38 0.35 8.60
CA LYS A 41 3.26 0.10 9.54
C LYS A 41 2.94 1.33 10.39
N GLU A 42 3.91 1.84 11.15
CA GLU A 42 3.71 2.99 12.04
C GLU A 42 3.30 4.28 11.29
N LYS A 43 3.85 4.48 10.08
CA LYS A 43 3.51 5.64 9.24
C LYS A 43 2.08 5.55 8.71
N LEU A 44 1.69 4.38 8.20
CA LEU A 44 0.35 4.11 7.72
C LEU A 44 -0.67 4.30 8.85
N GLU A 45 -0.40 3.76 10.04
CA GLU A 45 -1.24 3.97 11.24
C GLU A 45 -1.44 5.45 11.53
N ARG A 46 -0.35 6.23 11.55
CA ARG A 46 -0.43 7.66 11.79
C ARG A 46 -1.24 8.38 10.73
N TRP A 47 -1.00 8.12 9.45
CA TRP A 47 -1.69 8.82 8.36
C TRP A 47 -3.17 8.49 8.32
N MET A 48 -3.54 7.24 8.61
CA MET A 48 -4.93 6.82 8.66
C MET A 48 -5.68 7.49 9.80
N LEU A 49 -5.06 7.66 10.97
CA LEU A 49 -5.64 8.43 12.06
C LEU A 49 -5.83 9.90 11.67
N LEU A 50 -4.79 10.55 11.13
CA LEU A 50 -4.88 11.95 10.70
C LEU A 50 -5.95 12.14 9.62
N PHE A 51 -6.05 11.21 8.68
CA PHE A 51 -7.08 11.23 7.64
C PHE A 51 -8.49 11.06 8.22
N ALA A 52 -8.67 10.13 9.17
CA ALA A 52 -9.94 9.92 9.84
C ALA A 52 -10.39 11.12 10.69
N TYR A 53 -9.44 11.87 11.27
CA TYR A 53 -9.72 13.11 12.01
C TYR A 53 -9.90 14.33 11.10
N GLY A 54 -9.66 14.20 9.78
CA GLY A 54 -9.72 15.31 8.83
C GLY A 54 -8.48 16.23 8.85
N ASP A 55 -7.44 15.86 9.60
CA ASP A 55 -6.15 16.56 9.67
C ASP A 55 -5.27 16.31 8.45
N LEU A 56 -5.73 15.44 7.53
CA LEU A 56 -4.99 15.04 6.34
C LEU A 56 -5.96 14.88 5.18
N THR A 57 -5.70 15.59 4.10
CA THR A 57 -6.53 15.57 2.89
C THR A 57 -6.24 14.32 2.05
N LYS A 58 -7.14 14.03 1.11
CA LYS A 58 -6.98 12.94 0.14
C LYS A 58 -5.68 13.08 -0.66
N GLU A 59 -5.37 14.30 -1.09
CA GLU A 59 -4.19 14.61 -1.90
C GLU A 59 -2.90 14.43 -1.09
N GLU A 60 -2.89 14.87 0.18
CA GLU A 60 -1.76 14.66 1.09
C GLU A 60 -1.54 13.18 1.39
N LEU A 61 -2.61 12.39 1.59
CA LEU A 61 -2.51 10.95 1.79
C LEU A 61 -1.86 10.26 0.59
N GLU A 62 -2.37 10.54 -0.61
CA GLU A 62 -1.84 9.95 -1.84
C GLU A 62 -0.36 10.32 -2.02
N TRP A 63 0.00 11.57 -1.73
CA TRP A 63 1.39 12.04 -1.82
C TRP A 63 2.31 11.32 -0.83
N LEU A 64 1.87 11.13 0.43
CA LEU A 64 2.64 10.42 1.45
C LEU A 64 2.86 8.95 1.11
N LEU A 65 1.81 8.27 0.63
CA LEU A 65 1.89 6.89 0.15
C LEU A 65 2.89 6.75 -1.00
N LYS A 66 2.86 7.68 -1.96
CA LYS A 66 3.80 7.71 -3.07
C LYS A 66 5.23 7.91 -2.60
N SER A 67 5.47 8.90 -1.74
CA SER A 67 6.80 9.18 -1.20
C SER A 67 7.40 7.97 -0.49
N GLN A 68 6.59 7.25 0.30
CA GLN A 68 7.03 6.06 1.02
C GLN A 68 7.30 4.87 0.10
N LEU A 69 6.48 4.65 -0.93
CA LEU A 69 6.71 3.56 -1.88
C LEU A 69 7.90 3.84 -2.81
N ASP A 70 8.18 5.11 -3.11
CA ASP A 70 9.38 5.50 -3.87
C ASP A 70 10.67 5.16 -3.10
N LEU A 71 10.65 5.16 -1.77
CA LEU A 71 11.77 4.71 -0.93
C LEU A 71 11.97 3.19 -0.95
N VAL A 72 10.97 2.41 -1.36
CA VAL A 72 11.04 0.94 -1.41
C VAL A 72 11.39 0.47 -2.82
N ALA A 73 12.41 -0.38 -2.93
CA ALA A 73 12.97 -0.76 -4.22
C ALA A 73 12.23 -1.91 -4.95
N LEU A 74 11.15 -2.49 -4.40
CA LEU A 74 10.51 -3.71 -4.94
C LEU A 74 11.58 -4.76 -5.35
N GLU A 75 12.46 -5.06 -4.39
CA GLU A 75 13.71 -5.78 -4.63
C GLU A 75 13.49 -7.21 -5.16
N ALA A 76 12.43 -7.89 -4.70
CA ALA A 76 12.11 -9.22 -5.18
C ALA A 76 11.69 -9.22 -6.65
N LEU A 77 10.83 -8.27 -7.03
CA LEU A 77 10.42 -8.10 -8.43
C LEU A 77 11.58 -7.65 -9.32
N GLN A 78 12.46 -6.78 -8.81
CA GLN A 78 13.66 -6.40 -9.53
C GLN A 78 14.61 -7.59 -9.74
N ALA A 79 14.78 -8.44 -8.72
CA ALA A 79 15.59 -9.66 -8.80
C ALA A 79 15.02 -10.71 -9.77
N ALA A 80 13.69 -10.75 -9.93
CA ALA A 80 13.02 -11.57 -10.93
C ALA A 80 13.12 -11.02 -12.37
N GLY A 81 13.90 -9.95 -12.59
CA GLY A 81 14.16 -9.40 -13.92
C GLY A 81 13.02 -8.54 -14.47
N ILE A 82 12.11 -8.07 -13.61
CA ILE A 82 11.03 -7.17 -14.04
C ILE A 82 11.63 -5.82 -14.43
N SER A 83 11.29 -5.38 -15.64
CA SER A 83 11.84 -4.14 -16.18
C SER A 83 11.43 -2.92 -15.35
N LYS A 84 12.29 -1.89 -15.32
CA LYS A 84 12.03 -0.63 -14.60
C LYS A 84 10.70 0.02 -14.99
N ILE A 85 10.30 -0.09 -16.26
CA ILE A 85 9.02 0.41 -16.76
C ILE A 85 7.85 -0.34 -16.10
N LYS A 86 7.91 -1.68 -16.06
CA LYS A 86 6.89 -2.51 -15.40
C LYS A 86 6.86 -2.27 -13.89
N LEU A 87 8.01 -2.14 -13.24
CA LEU A 87 8.10 -1.80 -11.81
C LEU A 87 7.45 -0.46 -11.51
N ASN A 88 7.70 0.58 -12.31
CA ASN A 88 7.06 1.89 -12.12
C ASN A 88 5.53 1.81 -12.28
N ALA A 89 5.03 1.05 -13.26
CA ALA A 89 3.60 0.82 -13.44
C ALA A 89 2.99 0.08 -12.22
N LEU A 90 3.68 -0.95 -11.74
CA LEU A 90 3.32 -1.69 -10.52
C LEU A 90 3.25 -0.77 -9.31
N LYS A 91 4.29 0.05 -9.07
CA LYS A 91 4.32 1.01 -7.96
C LYS A 91 3.10 1.94 -7.98
N ASN A 92 2.80 2.52 -9.14
CA ASN A 92 1.63 3.40 -9.28
C ASN A 92 0.31 2.68 -8.98
N ASN A 93 0.17 1.42 -9.40
CA ASN A 93 -1.03 0.62 -9.12
C ASN A 93 -1.12 0.23 -7.64
N ILE A 94 0.00 -0.10 -7.00
CA ILE A 94 0.07 -0.36 -5.56
C ILE A 94 -0.38 0.88 -4.78
N ILE A 95 0.14 2.07 -5.09
CA ILE A 95 -0.26 3.34 -4.45
C ILE A 95 -1.76 3.56 -4.58
N LYS A 96 -2.30 3.46 -5.79
CA LYS A 96 -3.74 3.64 -6.05
C LYS A 96 -4.59 2.65 -5.29
N THR A 97 -4.12 1.40 -5.17
CA THR A 97 -4.83 0.35 -4.45
C THR A 97 -4.82 0.61 -2.95
N ILE A 98 -3.66 0.95 -2.37
CA ILE A 98 -3.55 1.32 -0.94
C ILE A 98 -4.44 2.51 -0.63
N PHE A 99 -4.35 3.56 -1.43
CA PHE A 99 -5.17 4.75 -1.26
C PHE A 99 -6.67 4.40 -1.30
N LYS A 100 -7.11 3.64 -2.30
CA LYS A 100 -8.50 3.20 -2.41
C LYS A 100 -8.94 2.36 -1.21
N VAL A 101 -8.15 1.39 -0.77
CA VAL A 101 -8.49 0.55 0.39
C VAL A 101 -8.59 1.40 1.66
N ILE A 102 -7.69 2.35 1.89
CA ILE A 102 -7.76 3.26 3.04
C ILE A 102 -9.05 4.08 2.99
N LEU A 103 -9.40 4.64 1.83
CA LEU A 103 -10.67 5.36 1.65
C LEU A 103 -11.88 4.46 1.92
N ASP A 104 -11.90 3.25 1.38
CA ASP A 104 -12.99 2.29 1.56
C ASP A 104 -13.13 1.82 3.01
N LEU A 105 -12.06 1.87 3.80
CA LEU A 105 -12.09 1.53 5.23
C LEU A 105 -12.49 2.71 6.13
N ILE A 106 -12.21 3.96 5.73
CA ILE A 106 -12.47 5.15 6.56
C ILE A 106 -13.77 5.86 6.18
N ILE A 107 -14.11 5.98 4.89
CA ILE A 107 -15.34 6.65 4.44
C ILE A 107 -16.63 6.02 5.00
N PRO A 108 -16.78 4.68 5.18
CA PRO A 108 -17.99 4.15 5.82
C PRO A 108 -18.12 4.48 7.33
N LEU A 109 -17.12 5.12 7.94
CA LEU A 109 -17.15 5.58 9.35
C LEU A 109 -17.58 7.06 9.51
N VAL A 110 -17.83 7.80 8.43
CA VAL A 110 -18.21 9.23 8.44
C VAL A 110 -19.66 9.43 8.01
#